data_AF-T1UBF5-F1
#
_entry.id   AF-T1UBF5-F1
#
_cell.length_a   1.000
_cell.length_b   1.000
_cell.length_c   1.000
_cell.angle_alpha   90.00
_cell.angle_beta   90.00
_cell.angle_gamma   90.00
#
_symmetry.space_group_name_H-M   'P 1'
#
loop_
_entity.id
_entity.type
_entity.pdbx_description
1 polymer ?
#
loop_
_entity_poly.entity_id
_entity_poly.type
_entity_poly.pdbx_seq_one_letter_code
_entity_poly.pdbx_strand_id
1 'polypeptide(L)'
;MFFKPYQKLLGAGCLALYLVGCGGDSGEPLVGIVKNSFNSTIKIISKTDNIEIQDLKLNRGNCKHDKNVLLKLMQETANAYLFVSEKEKAIKNHQAKIARLQKDLEELTQYVQQFNNLDKFSENIYNAIAKAKDDFDKAPGKFKLLYQTIDNTPNPIYVAKKILDNYDYQYEPNKEPPNEELWNVLDYIIGAIEDTKNPKDYPYINLKELKKLLDSFAVDNHGNSAGGFWVKVEKEGLDDYNLYVSKKGLQGLAKLKSMWPSVGKFYFAYLKEAIPRYAKEATDKLIASEEESIKANQVKLTEATQNIDKMEKIIKDLESKKSTMAVDLKFGESFTADYECQNLMEVEVKTDKGAWTFNFNR
;
A
#
# COMPACT_ATOMS: atom_id res chain seq x y z
N MET A 1 48.25 -6.99 59.98
CA MET A 1 48.41 -8.41 59.58
C MET A 1 48.05 -8.48 58.09
N PHE A 2 49.05 -8.40 57.21
CA PHE A 2 49.85 -9.50 56.63
C PHE A 2 49.24 -10.03 55.31
N PHE A 3 49.97 -9.72 54.21
CA PHE A 3 50.23 -10.48 52.96
C PHE A 3 49.15 -10.70 51.88
N LYS A 4 49.26 -9.88 50.82
CA LYS A 4 49.73 -10.14 49.43
C LYS A 4 49.35 -11.45 48.64
N PRO A 5 49.42 -11.36 47.28
CA PRO A 5 48.59 -12.08 46.27
C PRO A 5 49.38 -13.07 45.38
N TYR A 6 48.73 -13.71 44.38
CA TYR A 6 49.27 -14.17 43.08
C TYR A 6 48.08 -14.34 42.10
N GLN A 7 47.93 -13.72 40.92
CA GLN A 7 48.77 -13.46 39.72
C GLN A 7 48.74 -14.61 38.69
N LYS A 8 48.27 -14.28 37.46
CA LYS A 8 48.78 -14.67 36.12
C LYS A 8 47.97 -13.87 35.08
N LEU A 9 48.43 -12.73 34.57
CA LEU A 9 49.47 -12.45 33.56
C LEU A 9 49.17 -13.05 32.16
N LEU A 10 48.92 -12.16 31.19
CA LEU A 10 49.35 -12.08 29.78
C LEU A 10 48.51 -10.92 29.18
N GLY A 11 49.01 -9.75 28.76
CA GLY A 11 50.34 -9.36 28.33
C GLY A 11 50.29 -8.90 26.87
N ALA A 12 49.73 -7.71 26.60
CA ALA A 12 50.01 -6.94 25.37
C ALA A 12 49.69 -5.46 25.65
N GLY A 13 50.74 -4.66 25.84
CA GLY A 13 50.61 -3.23 26.15
C GLY A 13 50.13 -2.43 24.94
N CYS A 14 48.99 -1.74 25.09
CA CYS A 14 48.68 -0.57 24.27
C CYS A 14 49.63 0.56 24.69
N LEU A 15 50.71 0.74 23.93
CA LEU A 15 51.60 1.88 24.07
C LEU A 15 50.87 3.13 23.51
N ALA A 16 50.09 3.79 24.37
CA ALA A 16 49.50 5.10 24.07
C ALA A 16 50.58 6.18 24.21
N LEU A 17 51.21 6.55 23.10
CA LEU A 17 52.14 7.68 23.04
C LEU A 17 51.34 8.98 22.86
N TYR A 18 51.20 9.75 23.93
CA TYR A 18 50.81 11.17 23.86
C TYR A 18 52.07 11.97 23.56
N LEU A 19 52.18 12.54 22.35
CA LEU A 19 53.33 13.36 21.96
C LEU A 19 52.91 14.78 21.63
N VAL A 20 53.78 15.70 22.01
CA VAL A 20 53.68 17.14 21.77
C VAL A 20 54.26 17.41 20.39
N GLY A 21 53.43 17.84 19.45
CA GLY A 21 53.88 18.29 18.12
C GLY A 21 54.70 19.57 18.22
N CYS A 22 55.71 19.71 17.37
CA CYS A 22 56.51 20.93 17.23
C CYS A 22 56.02 21.65 15.96
N GLY A 23 55.32 22.77 16.12
CA GLY A 23 54.83 23.61 15.04
C GLY A 23 55.74 24.82 14.80
N GLY A 24 55.77 25.32 13.56
CA GLY A 24 56.59 26.46 13.12
C GLY A 24 56.20 27.83 13.69
N ASP A 25 55.17 27.91 14.52
CA ASP A 25 54.84 29.05 15.38
C ASP A 25 54.79 28.53 16.81
N SER A 26 55.44 29.22 17.74
CA SER A 26 55.87 28.75 19.06
C SER A 26 54.75 28.52 20.11
N GLY A 27 53.66 27.86 19.73
CA GLY A 27 52.50 27.53 20.58
C GLY A 27 52.23 26.02 20.69
N GLU A 28 51.56 25.59 21.77
CA GLU A 28 51.14 24.19 21.94
C GLU A 28 50.17 23.74 20.82
N PRO A 29 50.28 22.48 20.33
CA PRO A 29 49.38 21.98 19.30
C PRO A 29 47.92 21.94 19.77
N LEU A 30 47.01 22.53 18.98
CA LEU A 30 45.57 22.55 19.24
C LEU A 30 44.86 21.23 18.94
N VAL A 31 45.59 20.27 18.37
CA VAL A 31 45.15 18.89 18.18
C VAL A 31 46.15 17.91 18.81
N GLY A 32 45.67 16.75 19.22
CA GLY A 32 46.49 15.60 19.63
C GLY A 32 46.35 14.46 18.63
N ILE A 33 47.37 13.62 18.50
CA ILE A 33 47.32 12.42 17.66
C ILE A 33 47.59 11.17 18.49
N VAL A 34 46.77 10.15 18.25
CA VAL A 34 47.00 8.78 18.70
C VAL A 34 47.11 7.89 17.48
N LYS A 35 48.26 7.24 17.29
CA LYS A 35 48.49 6.25 16.24
C LYS A 35 48.18 4.85 16.78
N ASN A 36 47.41 4.08 16.04
CA ASN A 36 47.23 2.65 16.29
C ASN A 36 47.76 1.84 15.10
N SER A 37 48.92 1.22 15.29
CA SER A 37 49.59 0.43 14.25
C SER A 37 48.90 -0.91 13.97
N PHE A 38 48.08 -1.44 14.88
CA PHE A 38 47.45 -2.76 14.72
C PHE A 38 46.32 -2.75 13.70
N ASN A 39 45.56 -1.66 13.65
CA ASN A 39 44.44 -1.46 12.72
C ASN A 39 44.75 -0.39 11.67
N SER A 40 46.01 0.08 11.60
CA SER A 40 46.46 1.16 10.71
C SER A 40 45.55 2.39 10.75
N THR A 41 45.27 2.88 11.96
CA THR A 41 44.44 4.08 12.14
C THR A 41 45.19 5.20 12.87
N ILE A 42 44.86 6.44 12.53
CA ILE A 42 45.23 7.63 13.30
C ILE A 42 43.98 8.28 13.86
N LYS A 43 44.01 8.64 15.14
CA LYS A 43 42.95 9.36 15.82
C LYS A 43 43.44 10.76 16.14
N ILE A 44 42.78 11.77 15.61
CA ILE A 44 43.07 13.18 15.84
C ILE A 44 42.05 13.67 16.85
N ILE A 45 42.50 14.21 17.97
CA ILE A 45 41.66 14.63 19.08
C ILE A 45 41.77 16.14 19.19
N SER A 46 40.65 16.85 19.18
CA SER A 46 40.67 18.29 19.37
C SER A 46 40.99 18.66 20.81
N LYS A 47 41.89 19.64 21.01
CA LYS A 47 42.19 20.25 22.31
C LYS A 47 41.57 21.64 22.45
N THR A 48 40.73 22.07 21.51
CA THR A 48 40.05 23.36 21.54
C THR A 48 38.65 23.23 20.95
N ASP A 49 37.76 24.18 21.21
CA ASP A 49 36.46 24.19 20.55
C ASP A 49 36.55 24.73 19.12
N ASN A 50 35.69 24.20 18.25
CA ASN A 50 35.50 24.66 16.87
C ASN A 50 36.79 24.63 16.05
N ILE A 51 37.43 23.47 15.90
CA ILE A 51 38.55 23.28 14.97
C ILE A 51 38.09 22.47 13.76
N GLU A 52 38.36 22.95 12.56
CA GLU A 52 38.03 22.28 11.30
C GLU A 52 39.30 21.60 10.78
N ILE A 53 39.34 20.26 10.70
CA ILE A 53 40.42 19.55 10.01
C ILE A 53 40.23 19.72 8.50
N GLN A 54 41.18 20.37 7.86
CA GLN A 54 41.16 20.74 6.45
C GLN A 54 41.98 19.80 5.57
N ASP A 55 43.09 19.27 6.07
CA ASP A 55 43.93 18.35 5.29
C ASP A 55 44.72 17.42 6.21
N LEU A 56 45.05 16.25 5.67
CA LEU A 56 45.86 15.25 6.32
C LEU A 56 46.95 14.76 5.36
N LYS A 57 48.21 14.99 5.74
CA LYS A 57 49.35 14.54 4.95
C LYS A 57 50.13 13.49 5.72
N LEU A 58 50.13 12.25 5.22
CA LEU A 58 50.86 11.14 5.85
C LEU A 58 52.21 10.95 5.16
N ASN A 59 53.30 10.92 5.93
CA ASN A 59 54.68 10.78 5.42
C ASN A 59 54.98 11.69 4.24
N ARG A 60 54.76 13.01 4.40
CA ARG A 60 54.93 14.00 3.32
C ARG A 60 54.13 13.70 2.04
N GLY A 61 53.06 12.92 2.15
CA GLY A 61 52.17 12.56 1.05
C GLY A 61 52.48 11.21 0.40
N ASN A 62 53.47 10.47 0.92
CA ASN A 62 53.84 9.15 0.38
C ASN A 62 52.94 8.02 0.88
N CYS A 63 52.10 8.28 1.90
CA CYS A 63 51.17 7.29 2.41
C CYS A 63 49.73 7.70 2.13
N LYS A 64 48.93 6.71 1.68
CA LYS A 64 47.51 6.91 1.41
C LYS A 64 46.73 6.88 2.72
N HIS A 65 45.66 7.66 2.79
CA HIS A 65 44.62 7.50 3.79
C HIS A 65 43.27 7.37 3.12
N ASP A 66 42.35 6.68 3.77
CA ASP A 66 40.99 6.55 3.28
C ASP A 66 40.22 7.87 3.48
N LYS A 67 40.50 8.86 2.63
CA LYS A 67 39.96 10.23 2.82
C LYS A 67 40.13 11.10 1.60
N ASN A 68 39.30 10.85 0.61
CA ASN A 68 38.76 11.96 -0.16
C ASN A 68 37.31 12.13 0.30
N VAL A 69 37.09 12.89 1.38
CA VAL A 69 35.74 13.17 1.93
C VAL A 69 34.88 13.79 0.84
N LEU A 70 35.48 14.67 0.03
CA LEU A 70 34.85 15.22 -1.16
C LEU A 70 34.39 14.11 -2.13
N LEU A 71 35.22 13.11 -2.43
CA LEU A 71 34.83 11.99 -3.31
C LEU A 71 33.72 11.12 -2.72
N LYS A 72 33.75 10.85 -1.40
CA LYS A 72 32.67 10.13 -0.70
C LYS A 72 31.36 10.91 -0.75
N LEU A 73 31.40 12.22 -0.46
CA LEU A 73 30.24 13.11 -0.55
C LEU A 73 29.68 13.20 -1.98
N MET A 74 30.55 13.29 -3.00
CA MET A 74 30.11 13.29 -4.40
C MET A 74 29.41 11.98 -4.76
N GLN A 75 29.92 10.83 -4.29
CA GLN A 75 29.30 9.54 -4.51
C GLN A 75 27.95 9.40 -3.77
N GLU A 76 27.89 9.81 -2.51
CA GLU A 76 26.65 9.85 -1.72
C GLU A 76 25.60 10.77 -2.37
N THR A 77 26.03 11.93 -2.86
CA THR A 77 25.18 12.88 -3.60
C THR A 77 24.64 12.24 -4.88
N ALA A 78 25.49 11.56 -5.66
CA ALA A 78 25.05 10.85 -6.87
C ALA A 78 24.03 9.73 -6.56
N ASN A 79 24.25 8.98 -5.48
CA ASN A 79 23.31 7.95 -5.04
C ASN A 79 21.97 8.56 -4.58
N ALA A 80 21.99 9.70 -3.90
CA ALA A 80 20.79 10.42 -3.51
C ALA A 80 20.01 10.92 -4.73
N TYR A 81 20.68 11.41 -5.76
CA TYR A 81 20.04 11.78 -7.03
C TYR A 81 19.37 10.58 -7.72
N LEU A 82 20.00 9.39 -7.69
CA LEU A 82 19.39 8.17 -8.21
C LEU A 82 18.11 7.82 -7.44
N PHE A 83 18.17 7.87 -6.11
CA PHE A 83 17.01 7.63 -5.25
C PHE A 83 15.87 8.62 -5.54
N VAL A 84 16.16 9.91 -5.71
CA VAL A 84 15.20 10.94 -6.11
C VAL A 84 14.49 10.55 -7.42
N SER A 85 15.25 10.20 -8.44
CA SER A 85 14.73 9.77 -9.75
C SER A 85 13.80 8.55 -9.63
N GLU A 86 14.17 7.56 -8.81
CA GLU A 86 13.32 6.39 -8.54
C GLU A 86 12.00 6.76 -7.87
N LYS A 87 12.01 7.69 -6.91
CA LYS A 87 10.79 8.16 -6.22
C LYS A 87 9.89 8.98 -7.14
N GLU A 88 10.45 9.84 -7.98
CA GLU A 88 9.67 10.56 -9.00
C GLU A 88 9.01 9.60 -9.99
N LYS A 89 9.72 8.57 -10.45
CA LYS A 89 9.17 7.53 -11.31
C LYS A 89 8.05 6.75 -10.61
N ALA A 90 8.23 6.40 -9.34
CA ALA A 90 7.20 5.73 -8.55
C ALA A 90 5.93 6.59 -8.44
N ILE A 91 6.07 7.88 -8.12
CA ILE A 91 4.93 8.83 -8.05
C ILE A 91 4.20 8.88 -9.39
N LYS A 92 4.91 9.05 -10.51
CA LYS A 92 4.32 9.06 -11.86
C LYS A 92 3.56 7.77 -12.17
N ASN A 93 4.09 6.62 -11.75
CA ASN A 93 3.41 5.32 -11.94
C ASN A 93 2.11 5.23 -11.12
N HIS A 94 2.12 5.66 -9.86
CA HIS A 94 0.91 5.71 -9.03
C HIS A 94 -0.13 6.67 -9.62
N GLN A 95 0.28 7.86 -10.07
CA GLN A 95 -0.61 8.80 -10.77
C GLN A 95 -1.22 8.21 -12.05
N ALA A 96 -0.43 7.48 -12.84
CA ALA A 96 -0.92 6.81 -14.04
C ALA A 96 -1.95 5.71 -13.72
N LYS A 97 -1.78 4.99 -12.59
CA LYS A 97 -2.78 4.02 -12.12
C LYS A 97 -4.07 4.70 -11.71
N ILE A 98 -4.01 5.80 -10.94
CA ILE A 98 -5.19 6.58 -10.57
C ILE A 98 -5.96 7.04 -11.81
N ALA A 99 -5.26 7.60 -12.80
CA ALA A 99 -5.87 8.03 -14.06
C ALA A 99 -6.55 6.87 -14.82
N ARG A 100 -5.94 5.68 -14.81
CA ARG A 100 -6.54 4.46 -15.40
C ARG A 100 -7.81 4.04 -14.65
N LEU A 101 -7.77 4.01 -13.32
CA LEU A 101 -8.93 3.65 -12.49
C LEU A 101 -10.10 4.61 -12.72
N GLN A 102 -9.83 5.92 -12.79
CA GLN A 102 -10.84 6.94 -13.10
C GLN A 102 -11.45 6.74 -14.49
N LYS A 103 -10.62 6.45 -15.49
CA LYS A 103 -11.06 6.16 -16.85
C LYS A 103 -11.92 4.88 -16.92
N ASP A 104 -11.49 3.81 -16.25
CA ASP A 104 -12.23 2.55 -16.22
C ASP A 104 -13.62 2.71 -15.58
N LEU A 105 -13.71 3.52 -14.51
CA LEU A 105 -14.97 3.87 -13.87
C LEU A 105 -15.90 4.68 -14.80
N GLU A 106 -15.35 5.66 -15.52
CA GLU A 106 -16.10 6.43 -16.52
C GLU A 106 -16.64 5.52 -17.63
N GLU A 107 -15.78 4.68 -18.21
CA GLU A 107 -16.19 3.75 -19.26
C GLU A 107 -17.21 2.73 -18.77
N LEU A 108 -17.10 2.25 -17.52
CA LEU A 108 -18.10 1.36 -16.93
C LEU A 108 -19.44 2.07 -16.78
N THR A 109 -19.42 3.32 -16.30
CA THR A 109 -20.63 4.13 -16.12
C THR A 109 -21.33 4.33 -17.47
N GLN A 110 -20.60 4.71 -18.52
CA GLN A 110 -21.14 4.84 -19.87
C GLN A 110 -21.68 3.50 -20.40
N TYR A 111 -20.95 2.41 -20.19
CA TYR A 111 -21.34 1.06 -20.61
C TYR A 111 -22.65 0.62 -19.95
N VAL A 112 -22.84 0.87 -18.66
CA VAL A 112 -24.10 0.56 -17.94
C VAL A 112 -25.25 1.43 -18.44
N GLN A 113 -25.00 2.71 -18.73
CA GLN A 113 -26.06 3.66 -19.10
C GLN A 113 -26.61 3.48 -20.51
N GLN A 114 -25.82 2.94 -21.44
CA GLN A 114 -26.22 2.79 -22.85
C GLN A 114 -27.42 1.85 -23.06
N PHE A 115 -27.73 0.99 -22.10
CA PHE A 115 -28.80 0.01 -22.23
C PHE A 115 -30.16 0.61 -21.89
N ASN A 116 -31.17 0.24 -22.69
CA ASN A 116 -32.54 0.74 -22.58
C ASN A 116 -33.56 -0.33 -22.16
N ASN A 117 -33.15 -1.58 -22.02
CA ASN A 117 -34.00 -2.67 -21.56
C ASN A 117 -33.18 -3.68 -20.75
N LEU A 118 -33.87 -4.37 -19.84
CA LEU A 118 -33.26 -5.29 -18.90
C LEU A 118 -32.64 -6.52 -19.56
N ASP A 119 -33.29 -7.12 -20.55
CA ASP A 119 -32.81 -8.36 -21.16
C ASP A 119 -31.43 -8.17 -21.82
N LYS A 120 -31.30 -7.14 -22.66
CA LYS A 120 -30.01 -6.78 -23.29
C LYS A 120 -28.98 -6.36 -22.26
N PHE A 121 -29.37 -5.53 -21.28
CA PHE A 121 -28.48 -5.10 -20.21
C PHE A 121 -27.82 -6.30 -19.55
N SER A 122 -28.66 -7.20 -19.11
CA SER A 122 -28.28 -8.35 -18.34
C SER A 122 -27.41 -9.36 -19.09
N GLU A 123 -27.75 -9.69 -20.34
CA GLU A 123 -26.92 -10.54 -21.19
C GLU A 123 -25.51 -9.95 -21.36
N ASN A 124 -25.44 -8.64 -21.56
CA ASN A 124 -24.17 -7.94 -21.74
C ASN A 124 -23.34 -7.87 -20.45
N ILE A 125 -23.97 -7.60 -19.31
CA ILE A 125 -23.31 -7.65 -18.00
C ILE A 125 -22.76 -9.06 -17.74
N TYR A 126 -23.55 -10.10 -17.98
CA TYR A 126 -23.11 -11.49 -17.82
C TYR A 126 -21.90 -11.82 -18.69
N ASN A 127 -21.95 -11.48 -19.98
CA ASN A 127 -20.84 -11.71 -20.90
C ASN A 127 -19.57 -10.92 -20.51
N ALA A 128 -19.74 -9.70 -19.99
CA ALA A 128 -18.62 -8.90 -19.49
C ALA A 128 -17.95 -9.54 -18.26
N ILE A 129 -18.76 -10.02 -17.30
CA ILE A 129 -18.28 -10.74 -16.11
C ILE A 129 -17.59 -12.05 -16.52
N ALA A 130 -18.20 -12.83 -17.40
CA ALA A 130 -17.62 -14.08 -17.91
C ALA A 130 -16.26 -13.85 -18.58
N LYS A 131 -16.13 -12.78 -19.37
CA LYS A 131 -14.86 -12.40 -20.00
C LYS A 131 -13.80 -11.99 -18.97
N ALA A 132 -14.18 -11.27 -17.92
CA ALA A 132 -13.26 -10.92 -16.84
C ALA A 132 -12.84 -12.14 -16.00
N LYS A 133 -13.73 -13.13 -15.86
CA LYS A 133 -13.45 -14.38 -15.15
C LYS A 133 -12.49 -15.30 -15.92
N ASP A 134 -12.64 -15.37 -17.24
CA ASP A 134 -11.85 -16.27 -18.10
C ASP A 134 -10.39 -15.80 -18.23
N ASP A 135 -10.17 -14.52 -18.50
CA ASP A 135 -8.84 -13.92 -18.59
C ASP A 135 -8.85 -12.51 -18.00
N PHE A 136 -8.74 -12.46 -16.66
CA PHE A 136 -8.79 -11.21 -15.92
C PHE A 136 -7.71 -10.21 -16.35
N ASP A 137 -6.54 -10.68 -16.79
CA ASP A 137 -5.45 -9.80 -17.19
C ASP A 137 -5.70 -9.13 -18.54
N LYS A 138 -6.31 -9.85 -19.50
CA LYS A 138 -6.65 -9.29 -20.82
C LYS A 138 -8.01 -8.60 -20.89
N ALA A 139 -8.84 -8.73 -19.86
CA ALA A 139 -10.15 -8.09 -19.84
C ALA A 139 -10.03 -6.55 -19.87
N PRO A 140 -10.94 -5.83 -20.55
CA PRO A 140 -11.05 -4.38 -20.44
C PRO A 140 -11.21 -3.94 -18.97
N GLY A 141 -10.56 -2.85 -18.56
CA GLY A 141 -10.52 -2.42 -17.16
C GLY A 141 -11.91 -2.20 -16.55
N LYS A 142 -12.84 -1.61 -17.31
CA LYS A 142 -14.26 -1.51 -16.92
C LYS A 142 -14.94 -2.85 -16.58
N PHE A 143 -14.56 -3.95 -17.25
CA PHE A 143 -15.11 -5.28 -16.97
C PHE A 143 -14.45 -5.91 -15.76
N LYS A 144 -13.16 -5.64 -15.53
CA LYS A 144 -12.49 -6.01 -14.27
C LYS A 144 -13.17 -5.34 -13.08
N LEU A 145 -13.44 -4.03 -13.21
CA LEU A 145 -14.13 -3.26 -12.19
C LEU A 145 -15.56 -3.78 -11.96
N LEU A 146 -16.29 -4.07 -13.04
CA LEU A 146 -17.61 -4.70 -12.96
C LEU A 146 -17.58 -6.04 -12.21
N TYR A 147 -16.63 -6.92 -12.54
CA TYR A 147 -16.44 -8.22 -11.90
C TYR A 147 -16.14 -8.10 -10.40
N GLN A 148 -15.36 -7.10 -10.00
CA GLN A 148 -15.07 -6.82 -8.60
C GLN A 148 -16.24 -6.18 -7.85
N THR A 149 -17.18 -5.56 -8.58
CA THR A 149 -18.31 -4.81 -8.02
C THR A 149 -19.53 -5.69 -7.81
N ILE A 150 -19.80 -6.59 -8.76
CA ILE A 150 -20.95 -7.48 -8.75
C ILE A 150 -20.44 -8.87 -8.44
N ASP A 151 -20.76 -9.39 -7.26
CA ASP A 151 -20.38 -10.73 -6.86
C ASP A 151 -21.12 -11.74 -7.76
N ASN A 152 -20.43 -12.18 -8.81
CA ASN A 152 -20.78 -13.25 -9.76
C ASN A 152 -22.28 -13.56 -9.90
N THR A 153 -23.11 -12.60 -10.29
CA THR A 153 -24.53 -12.86 -10.51
C THR A 153 -24.87 -12.88 -11.99
N PRO A 154 -25.05 -14.06 -12.59
CA PRO A 154 -25.79 -14.19 -13.84
C PRO A 154 -27.20 -13.66 -13.61
N ASN A 155 -27.66 -12.84 -14.55
CA ASN A 155 -28.97 -12.22 -14.58
C ASN A 155 -30.13 -13.15 -14.18
N PRO A 156 -30.74 -12.91 -13.01
CA PRO A 156 -31.79 -13.79 -12.52
C PRO A 156 -33.21 -13.39 -13.01
N ILE A 157 -33.45 -12.16 -13.50
CA ILE A 157 -34.84 -11.73 -13.78
C ILE A 157 -35.49 -12.49 -14.95
N TYR A 158 -34.76 -12.79 -16.02
CA TYR A 158 -35.33 -13.58 -17.12
C TYR A 158 -35.64 -15.02 -16.66
N VAL A 159 -34.80 -15.60 -15.81
CA VAL A 159 -34.98 -16.94 -15.23
C VAL A 159 -36.25 -16.97 -14.38
N ALA A 160 -36.39 -16.05 -13.43
CA ALA A 160 -37.58 -15.97 -12.61
C ALA A 160 -38.85 -15.65 -13.41
N LYS A 161 -38.77 -14.81 -14.45
CA LYS A 161 -39.88 -14.59 -15.38
C LYS A 161 -40.33 -15.90 -16.02
N LYS A 162 -39.39 -16.65 -16.59
CA LYS A 162 -39.65 -17.93 -17.26
C LYS A 162 -40.24 -18.95 -16.29
N ILE A 163 -39.76 -19.01 -15.06
CA ILE A 163 -40.29 -19.88 -14.02
C ILE A 163 -41.74 -19.48 -13.69
N LEU A 164 -42.00 -18.21 -13.41
CA LEU A 164 -43.34 -17.71 -13.09
C LEU A 164 -44.33 -17.86 -14.25
N ASP A 165 -43.88 -17.69 -15.49
CA ASP A 165 -44.73 -17.81 -16.68
C ASP A 165 -45.18 -19.26 -16.90
N ASN A 166 -44.28 -20.22 -16.67
CA ASN A 166 -44.53 -21.65 -16.87
C ASN A 166 -45.05 -22.38 -15.63
N TYR A 167 -45.06 -21.74 -14.46
CA TYR A 167 -45.58 -22.35 -13.25
C TYR A 167 -47.09 -22.54 -13.34
N ASP A 168 -47.57 -23.73 -12.99
CA ASP A 168 -48.99 -24.01 -12.93
C ASP A 168 -49.57 -23.53 -11.58
N TYR A 169 -50.52 -22.60 -11.65
CA TYR A 169 -51.14 -21.95 -10.51
C TYR A 169 -52.39 -22.69 -10.01
N GLN A 170 -52.75 -23.83 -10.61
CA GLN A 170 -53.81 -24.68 -10.09
C GLN A 170 -53.39 -25.29 -8.76
N TYR A 171 -54.32 -25.30 -7.80
CA TYR A 171 -54.06 -25.81 -6.47
C TYR A 171 -54.17 -27.33 -6.42
N GLU A 172 -53.13 -27.95 -5.89
CA GLU A 172 -53.05 -29.38 -5.59
C GLU A 172 -52.49 -29.56 -4.17
N PRO A 173 -52.96 -30.55 -3.38
CA PRO A 173 -52.53 -30.76 -1.99
C PRO A 173 -51.00 -30.92 -1.80
N ASN A 174 -50.31 -31.49 -2.79
CA ASN A 174 -48.87 -31.74 -2.78
C ASN A 174 -48.15 -30.93 -3.87
N LYS A 175 -48.56 -29.68 -4.08
CA LYS A 175 -47.99 -28.84 -5.14
C LYS A 175 -46.52 -28.53 -4.86
N GLU A 176 -45.66 -28.99 -5.77
CA GLU A 176 -44.21 -28.74 -5.67
C GLU A 176 -43.88 -27.25 -5.81
N PRO A 177 -42.85 -26.76 -5.10
CA PRO A 177 -42.38 -25.40 -5.26
C PRO A 177 -41.79 -25.13 -6.64
N PRO A 178 -41.78 -23.85 -7.06
CA PRO A 178 -40.93 -23.41 -8.15
C PRO A 178 -39.46 -23.74 -7.89
N ASN A 179 -38.70 -23.88 -8.96
CA ASN A 179 -37.25 -24.15 -8.95
C ASN A 179 -36.49 -23.21 -7.99
N GLU A 180 -35.47 -23.74 -7.29
CA GLU A 180 -34.54 -23.02 -6.40
C GLU A 180 -33.94 -21.76 -7.03
N GLU A 181 -33.71 -21.77 -8.35
CA GLU A 181 -33.28 -20.59 -9.09
C GLU A 181 -34.19 -19.37 -8.87
N LEU A 182 -35.51 -19.56 -8.72
CA LEU A 182 -36.44 -18.47 -8.42
C LEU A 182 -36.08 -17.81 -7.08
N TRP A 183 -35.80 -18.59 -6.03
CA TRP A 183 -35.55 -18.06 -4.69
C TRP A 183 -34.29 -17.19 -4.67
N ASN A 184 -33.22 -17.65 -5.30
CA ASN A 184 -32.00 -16.87 -5.47
C ASN A 184 -32.29 -15.51 -6.13
N VAL A 185 -33.15 -15.45 -7.14
CA VAL A 185 -33.54 -14.19 -7.79
C VAL A 185 -34.25 -13.25 -6.83
N LEU A 186 -35.18 -13.79 -6.04
CA LEU A 186 -36.00 -12.99 -5.14
C LEU A 186 -35.15 -12.40 -4.01
N ASP A 187 -34.14 -13.11 -3.53
CA ASP A 187 -33.19 -12.60 -2.55
C ASP A 187 -32.41 -11.38 -3.07
N TYR A 188 -31.96 -11.40 -4.34
CA TYR A 188 -31.34 -10.22 -4.95
C TYR A 188 -32.30 -9.04 -5.06
N ILE A 189 -33.58 -9.29 -5.33
CA ILE A 189 -34.61 -8.24 -5.38
C ILE A 189 -34.87 -7.68 -3.98
N ILE A 190 -34.91 -8.53 -2.94
CA ILE A 190 -35.01 -8.09 -1.54
C ILE A 190 -33.81 -7.19 -1.20
N GLY A 191 -32.58 -7.63 -1.50
CA GLY A 191 -31.38 -6.83 -1.28
C GLY A 191 -31.43 -5.48 -2.01
N ALA A 192 -31.92 -5.46 -3.25
CA ALA A 192 -32.12 -4.21 -3.99
C ALA A 192 -33.15 -3.28 -3.34
N ILE A 193 -34.24 -3.82 -2.77
CA ILE A 193 -35.23 -3.03 -2.03
C ILE A 193 -34.61 -2.45 -0.75
N GLU A 194 -33.79 -3.23 -0.05
CA GLU A 194 -33.14 -2.82 1.21
C GLU A 194 -32.04 -1.77 0.99
N ASP A 195 -31.30 -1.87 -0.11
CA ASP A 195 -30.29 -0.89 -0.51
C ASP A 195 -30.91 0.40 -1.07
N THR A 196 -32.16 0.34 -1.56
CA THR A 196 -32.88 1.51 -2.09
C THR A 196 -33.10 2.57 -1.00
N LYS A 197 -32.38 3.69 -1.11
CA LYS A 197 -32.46 4.81 -0.15
C LYS A 197 -33.79 5.55 -0.20
N ASN A 198 -34.37 5.72 -1.39
CA ASN A 198 -35.57 6.52 -1.63
C ASN A 198 -36.61 5.73 -2.42
N PRO A 199 -37.53 4.99 -1.76
CA PRO A 199 -38.56 4.22 -2.45
C PRO A 199 -39.48 5.04 -3.37
N LYS A 200 -39.55 6.36 -3.15
CA LYS A 200 -40.35 7.30 -3.97
C LYS A 200 -39.82 7.48 -5.39
N ASP A 201 -38.56 7.10 -5.65
CA ASP A 201 -37.95 7.16 -6.99
C ASP A 201 -38.57 6.13 -7.95
N TYR A 202 -39.34 5.18 -7.41
CA TYR A 202 -40.01 4.11 -8.14
C TYR A 202 -41.55 4.16 -7.97
N PRO A 203 -42.24 5.23 -8.42
CA PRO A 203 -43.66 5.46 -8.13
C PRO A 203 -44.61 4.42 -8.75
N TYR A 204 -44.13 3.61 -9.69
CA TYR A 204 -44.88 2.57 -10.38
C TYR A 204 -44.90 1.22 -9.65
N ILE A 205 -44.22 1.11 -8.49
CA ILE A 205 -44.23 -0.10 -7.68
C ILE A 205 -44.21 0.23 -6.18
N ASN A 206 -45.02 -0.49 -5.40
CA ASN A 206 -45.00 -0.39 -3.96
C ASN A 206 -43.93 -1.32 -3.39
N LEU A 207 -42.71 -0.82 -3.18
CA LEU A 207 -41.57 -1.64 -2.71
C LEU A 207 -41.82 -2.26 -1.33
N LYS A 208 -42.57 -1.58 -0.44
CA LYS A 208 -42.93 -2.12 0.87
C LYS A 208 -43.84 -3.34 0.76
N GLU A 209 -44.82 -3.28 -0.14
CA GLU A 209 -45.73 -4.39 -0.40
C GLU A 209 -45.04 -5.54 -1.14
N LEU A 210 -44.16 -5.22 -2.10
CA LEU A 210 -43.32 -6.21 -2.77
C LEU A 210 -42.45 -6.93 -1.74
N LYS A 211 -41.70 -6.20 -0.90
CA LYS A 211 -40.85 -6.83 0.13
C LYS A 211 -41.66 -7.73 1.05
N LYS A 212 -42.80 -7.25 1.54
CA LYS A 212 -43.69 -8.07 2.39
C LYS A 212 -44.17 -9.35 1.69
N LEU A 213 -44.42 -9.29 0.38
CA LEU A 213 -44.76 -10.46 -0.42
C LEU A 213 -43.57 -11.42 -0.53
N LEU A 214 -42.37 -10.92 -0.84
CA LEU A 214 -41.17 -11.74 -0.97
C LEU A 214 -40.76 -12.38 0.37
N ASP A 215 -40.76 -11.60 1.46
CA ASP A 215 -40.50 -12.08 2.82
C ASP A 215 -41.49 -13.18 3.24
N SER A 216 -42.71 -13.19 2.68
CA SER A 216 -43.70 -14.24 2.99
C SER A 216 -43.33 -15.60 2.41
N PHE A 217 -42.40 -15.64 1.45
CA PHE A 217 -41.92 -16.85 0.80
C PHE A 217 -40.74 -17.47 1.55
N ALA A 218 -40.10 -16.73 2.45
CA ALA A 218 -39.02 -17.26 3.27
C ALA A 218 -39.52 -18.34 4.24
N VAL A 219 -38.63 -19.30 4.51
CA VAL A 219 -38.77 -20.31 5.57
C VAL A 219 -37.68 -20.10 6.60
N ASP A 220 -38.02 -20.25 7.88
CA ASP A 220 -37.02 -20.33 8.93
C ASP A 220 -36.33 -21.72 8.93
N ASN A 221 -35.30 -21.89 9.75
CA ASN A 221 -34.55 -23.15 9.90
C ASN A 221 -35.40 -24.32 10.43
N HIS A 222 -36.63 -24.04 10.87
CA HIS A 222 -37.60 -25.02 11.32
C HIS A 222 -38.67 -25.29 10.25
N GLY A 223 -38.57 -24.67 9.07
CA GLY A 223 -39.51 -24.77 7.95
C GLY A 223 -40.80 -23.94 8.14
N ASN A 224 -40.86 -23.08 9.15
CA ASN A 224 -42.03 -22.22 9.35
C ASN A 224 -41.99 -21.03 8.39
N SER A 225 -43.14 -20.77 7.77
CA SER A 225 -43.34 -19.64 6.87
C SER A 225 -44.01 -18.49 7.60
N ALA A 226 -43.42 -17.29 7.55
CA ALA A 226 -44.02 -16.09 8.14
C ALA A 226 -45.36 -15.67 7.49
N GLY A 227 -45.71 -16.27 6.34
CA GLY A 227 -46.91 -15.92 5.56
C GLY A 227 -47.93 -17.03 5.38
N GLY A 228 -47.65 -18.26 5.81
CA GLY A 228 -48.43 -19.44 5.44
C GLY A 228 -48.30 -19.77 3.95
N PHE A 229 -47.16 -19.44 3.34
CA PHE A 229 -46.85 -19.79 1.96
C PHE A 229 -46.64 -21.30 1.81
N TRP A 230 -46.00 -21.91 2.81
CA TRP A 230 -45.60 -23.31 2.80
C TRP A 230 -46.55 -24.19 3.61
N VAL A 231 -46.75 -25.43 3.16
CA VAL A 231 -47.38 -26.53 3.90
C VAL A 231 -46.31 -27.58 4.17
N LYS A 232 -46.18 -27.99 5.43
CA LYS A 232 -45.32 -29.13 5.81
C LYS A 232 -46.12 -30.41 5.74
N VAL A 233 -45.49 -31.44 5.18
CA VAL A 233 -46.02 -32.81 5.19
C VAL A 233 -44.90 -33.71 5.71
N GLU A 234 -45.13 -34.33 6.87
CA GLU A 234 -44.18 -35.24 7.51
C GLU A 234 -43.94 -36.47 6.62
N LYS A 235 -42.69 -36.93 6.56
CA LYS A 235 -42.35 -38.19 5.88
C LYS A 235 -42.60 -39.34 6.83
N GLU A 236 -43.35 -40.35 6.39
CA GLU A 236 -43.61 -41.54 7.20
C GLU A 236 -42.28 -42.19 7.65
N GLY A 237 -42.08 -42.30 8.96
CA GLY A 237 -40.94 -43.01 9.55
C GLY A 237 -39.61 -42.25 9.61
N LEU A 238 -39.59 -40.94 9.36
CA LEU A 238 -38.40 -40.07 9.47
C LEU A 238 -38.73 -38.81 10.27
N ASP A 239 -37.76 -38.27 11.02
CA ASP A 239 -37.82 -36.90 11.60
C ASP A 239 -37.55 -35.84 10.50
N ASP A 240 -38.27 -35.93 9.38
CA ASP A 240 -38.08 -35.13 8.19
C ASP A 240 -39.42 -34.77 7.54
N TYR A 241 -39.46 -33.68 6.77
CA TYR A 241 -40.69 -33.16 6.15
C TYR A 241 -40.45 -32.68 4.72
N ASN A 242 -41.49 -32.76 3.89
CA ASN A 242 -41.55 -32.10 2.60
C ASN A 242 -42.26 -30.75 2.73
N LEU A 243 -41.82 -29.77 1.94
CA LEU A 243 -42.46 -28.46 1.81
C LEU A 243 -43.21 -28.37 0.49
N TYR A 244 -44.50 -28.07 0.57
CA TYR A 244 -45.37 -27.85 -0.58
C TYR A 244 -45.94 -26.43 -0.57
N VAL A 245 -46.32 -25.93 -1.73
CA VAL A 245 -46.92 -24.60 -1.87
C VAL A 245 -48.38 -24.64 -1.40
N SER A 246 -48.72 -23.81 -0.42
CA SER A 246 -50.09 -23.70 0.06
C SER A 246 -50.99 -22.99 -0.97
N LYS A 247 -52.31 -23.09 -0.81
CA LYS A 247 -53.26 -22.29 -1.59
C LYS A 247 -52.96 -20.78 -1.49
N LYS A 248 -52.52 -20.30 -0.32
CA LYS A 248 -52.12 -18.91 -0.10
C LYS A 248 -50.76 -18.60 -0.74
N GLY A 249 -49.85 -19.57 -0.77
CA GLY A 249 -48.58 -19.47 -1.50
C GLY A 249 -48.79 -19.32 -3.00
N LEU A 250 -49.70 -20.10 -3.59
CA LEU A 250 -50.09 -19.96 -5.00
C LEU A 250 -50.65 -18.57 -5.32
N GLN A 251 -51.49 -18.03 -4.44
CA GLN A 251 -51.99 -16.65 -4.57
C GLN A 251 -50.84 -15.64 -4.50
N GLY A 252 -49.85 -15.88 -3.63
CA GLY A 252 -48.64 -15.07 -3.53
C GLY A 252 -47.80 -15.09 -4.81
N LEU A 253 -47.55 -16.27 -5.38
CA LEU A 253 -46.83 -16.42 -6.65
C LEU A 253 -47.59 -15.78 -7.81
N ALA A 254 -48.91 -15.95 -7.88
CA ALA A 254 -49.75 -15.34 -8.90
C ALA A 254 -49.72 -13.80 -8.80
N LYS A 255 -49.75 -13.27 -7.57
CA LYS A 255 -49.56 -11.84 -7.32
C LYS A 255 -48.17 -11.37 -7.77
N LEU A 256 -47.11 -12.10 -7.42
CA LEU A 256 -45.75 -11.78 -7.87
C LEU A 256 -45.66 -11.76 -9.40
N LYS A 257 -46.21 -12.77 -10.09
CA LYS A 257 -46.28 -12.82 -11.56
C LYS A 257 -46.98 -11.58 -12.13
N SER A 258 -48.11 -11.17 -11.54
CA SER A 258 -48.83 -9.97 -12.00
C SER A 258 -48.02 -8.68 -11.82
N MET A 259 -47.17 -8.60 -10.78
CA MET A 259 -46.31 -7.46 -10.51
C MET A 259 -45.00 -7.49 -11.32
N TRP A 260 -44.68 -8.63 -11.95
CA TRP A 260 -43.37 -8.90 -12.54
C TRP A 260 -42.87 -7.84 -13.54
N PRO A 261 -43.71 -7.26 -14.43
CA PRO A 261 -43.26 -6.18 -15.30
C PRO A 261 -42.74 -4.96 -14.53
N SER A 262 -43.40 -4.58 -13.43
CA SER A 262 -42.96 -3.49 -12.55
C SER A 262 -41.73 -3.86 -11.75
N VAL A 263 -41.61 -5.11 -11.30
CA VAL A 263 -40.43 -5.63 -10.58
C VAL A 263 -39.20 -5.58 -11.50
N GLY A 264 -39.32 -6.06 -12.74
CA GLY A 264 -38.24 -6.00 -13.73
C GLY A 264 -37.84 -4.55 -14.05
N LYS A 265 -38.82 -3.65 -14.20
CA LYS A 265 -38.55 -2.21 -14.41
C LYS A 265 -37.81 -1.58 -13.23
N PHE A 266 -38.22 -1.89 -11.99
CA PHE A 266 -37.56 -1.43 -10.77
C PHE A 266 -36.12 -1.93 -10.70
N TYR A 267 -35.91 -3.24 -10.80
CA TYR A 267 -34.59 -3.83 -10.66
C TYR A 267 -33.62 -3.36 -11.75
N PHE A 268 -34.11 -3.17 -12.98
CA PHE A 268 -33.30 -2.59 -14.05
C PHE A 268 -32.84 -1.17 -13.71
N ALA A 269 -33.76 -0.31 -13.26
CA ALA A 269 -33.44 1.05 -12.88
C ALA A 269 -32.47 1.08 -11.68
N TYR A 270 -32.70 0.23 -10.69
CA TYR A 270 -31.80 0.01 -9.55
C TYR A 270 -30.39 -0.37 -10.00
N LEU A 271 -30.23 -1.40 -10.84
CA LEU A 271 -28.91 -1.85 -11.31
C LEU A 271 -28.15 -0.76 -12.07
N LYS A 272 -28.85 0.03 -12.90
CA LYS A 272 -28.23 1.15 -13.63
C LYS A 272 -27.65 2.22 -12.70
N GLU A 273 -28.14 2.33 -11.47
CA GLU A 273 -27.67 3.29 -10.48
C GLU A 273 -26.67 2.66 -9.49
N ALA A 274 -26.98 1.45 -9.01
CA ALA A 274 -26.21 0.73 -8.02
C ALA A 274 -24.83 0.31 -8.55
N ILE A 275 -24.74 -0.18 -9.79
CA ILE A 275 -23.46 -0.66 -10.35
C ILE A 275 -22.44 0.47 -10.44
N PRO A 276 -22.74 1.64 -11.06
CA PRO A 276 -21.79 2.76 -11.06
C PRO A 276 -21.45 3.25 -9.65
N ARG A 277 -22.42 3.26 -8.74
CA ARG A 277 -22.20 3.69 -7.35
C ARG A 277 -21.23 2.77 -6.60
N TYR A 278 -21.48 1.46 -6.63
CA TYR A 278 -20.60 0.49 -5.98
C TYR A 278 -19.21 0.43 -6.64
N ALA A 279 -19.16 0.53 -7.97
CA ALA A 279 -17.89 0.62 -8.69
C ALA A 279 -17.11 1.86 -8.26
N LYS A 280 -17.79 3.01 -8.11
CA LYS A 280 -17.18 4.24 -7.59
C LYS A 280 -16.64 4.04 -6.17
N GLU A 281 -17.42 3.44 -5.27
CA GLU A 281 -16.97 3.17 -3.90
C GLU A 281 -15.74 2.25 -3.85
N ALA A 282 -15.68 1.22 -4.70
CA ALA A 282 -14.52 0.34 -4.83
C ALA A 282 -13.30 1.08 -5.43
N THR A 283 -13.51 1.86 -6.50
CA THR A 283 -12.48 2.67 -7.14
C THR A 283 -11.91 3.72 -6.19
N ASP A 284 -12.75 4.41 -5.42
CA ASP A 284 -12.33 5.44 -4.46
C ASP A 284 -11.39 4.84 -3.39
N LYS A 285 -11.65 3.61 -2.92
CA LYS A 285 -10.75 2.89 -1.98
C LYS A 285 -9.39 2.60 -2.61
N LEU A 286 -9.37 2.15 -3.86
CA LEU A 286 -8.12 1.89 -4.60
C LEU A 286 -7.33 3.18 -4.84
N ILE A 287 -8.01 4.26 -5.22
CA ILE A 287 -7.40 5.59 -5.40
C ILE A 287 -6.80 6.07 -4.08
N ALA A 288 -7.53 5.97 -2.97
CA ALA A 288 -7.02 6.38 -1.66
C ALA A 288 -5.71 5.67 -1.29
N SER A 289 -5.61 4.36 -1.54
CA SER A 289 -4.36 3.60 -1.30
C SER A 289 -3.20 4.07 -2.19
N GLU A 290 -3.46 4.37 -3.46
CA GLU A 290 -2.45 4.91 -4.39
C GLU A 290 -2.03 6.33 -3.99
N GLU A 291 -2.95 7.18 -3.51
CA GLU A 291 -2.66 8.52 -2.97
C GLU A 291 -1.82 8.48 -1.70
N GLU A 292 -2.07 7.54 -0.79
CA GLU A 292 -1.23 7.31 0.39
C GLU A 292 0.20 6.95 -0.02
N SER A 293 0.36 6.10 -1.03
CA SER A 293 1.68 5.73 -1.59
C SER A 293 2.40 6.93 -2.20
N ILE A 294 1.66 7.82 -2.89
CA ILE A 294 2.20 9.07 -3.42
C ILE A 294 2.69 9.97 -2.29
N LYS A 295 1.86 10.21 -1.26
CA LYS A 295 2.23 11.03 -0.10
C LYS A 295 3.49 10.51 0.59
N ALA A 296 3.58 9.20 0.79
CA ALA A 296 4.75 8.56 1.40
C ALA A 296 6.03 8.76 0.55
N ASN A 297 5.93 8.66 -0.77
CA ASN A 297 7.06 8.90 -1.66
C ASN A 297 7.43 10.39 -1.75
N GLN A 298 6.46 11.30 -1.67
CA GLN A 298 6.69 12.75 -1.64
C GLN A 298 7.47 13.19 -0.40
N VAL A 299 7.14 12.64 0.79
CA VAL A 299 7.89 12.92 2.02
C VAL A 299 9.36 12.50 1.87
N LYS A 300 9.60 11.27 1.41
CA LYS A 300 10.97 10.75 1.16
C LYS A 300 11.73 11.57 0.12
N LEU A 301 11.03 12.04 -0.91
CA LEU A 301 11.58 12.90 -1.95
C LEU A 301 12.04 14.23 -1.35
N THR A 302 11.20 14.91 -0.55
CA THR A 302 11.54 16.17 0.11
C THR A 302 12.75 16.02 1.03
N GLU A 303 12.80 14.95 1.83
CA GLU A 303 13.95 14.66 2.71
C GLU A 303 15.24 14.45 1.91
N ALA A 304 15.18 13.68 0.82
CA ALA A 304 16.33 13.42 -0.04
C ALA A 304 16.83 14.70 -0.72
N THR A 305 15.94 15.53 -1.26
CA THR A 305 16.29 16.82 -1.88
C THR A 305 16.96 17.76 -0.88
N GLN A 306 16.42 17.88 0.34
CA GLN A 306 17.04 18.69 1.39
C GLN A 306 18.45 18.20 1.77
N ASN A 307 18.67 16.88 1.77
CA ASN A 307 19.99 16.31 2.03
C ASN A 307 20.96 16.54 0.88
N ILE A 308 20.50 16.46 -0.37
CA ILE A 308 21.29 16.83 -1.56
C ILE A 308 21.74 18.28 -1.46
N ASP A 309 20.83 19.23 -1.19
CA ASP A 309 21.17 20.66 -1.07
C ASP A 309 22.26 20.91 -0.01
N LYS A 310 22.22 20.18 1.10
CA LYS A 310 23.25 20.24 2.16
C LYS A 310 24.58 19.68 1.66
N MET A 311 24.58 18.51 1.02
CA MET A 311 25.80 17.88 0.51
C MET A 311 26.44 18.74 -0.59
N GLU A 312 25.67 19.29 -1.51
CA GLU A 312 26.18 20.18 -2.57
C GLU A 312 26.80 21.46 -2.01
N LYS A 313 26.21 22.02 -0.95
CA LYS A 313 26.80 23.18 -0.26
C LYS A 313 28.16 22.83 0.36
N ILE A 314 28.29 21.67 0.98
CA ILE A 314 29.56 21.18 1.55
C ILE A 314 30.59 20.92 0.44
N ILE A 315 30.18 20.23 -0.64
CA ILE A 315 31.03 19.96 -1.81
C ILE A 315 31.57 21.27 -2.39
N LYS A 316 30.72 22.28 -2.60
CA LYS A 316 31.11 23.58 -3.14
C LYS A 316 32.07 24.34 -2.22
N ASP A 317 31.87 24.27 -0.90
CA ASP A 317 32.80 24.87 0.07
C ASP A 317 34.18 24.20 -0.01
N LEU A 318 34.22 22.87 0.00
CA LEU A 318 35.44 22.08 -0.14
C LEU A 318 36.19 22.40 -1.45
N GLU A 319 35.48 22.42 -2.58
CA GLU A 319 36.05 22.78 -3.88
C GLU A 319 36.63 24.21 -3.88
N SER A 320 35.92 25.18 -3.30
CA SER A 320 36.39 26.57 -3.21
C SER A 320 37.65 26.73 -2.37
N LYS A 321 37.76 25.95 -1.29
CA LYS A 321 38.94 25.87 -0.41
C LYS A 321 40.09 25.07 -1.03
N LYS A 322 39.88 24.44 -2.20
CA LYS A 322 40.78 23.42 -2.80
C LYS A 322 41.14 22.33 -1.79
N SER A 323 40.16 21.97 -0.96
CA SER A 323 40.28 20.99 0.11
C SER A 323 39.55 19.70 -0.29
N THR A 324 40.07 18.57 0.15
CA THR A 324 39.41 17.26 0.02
C THR A 324 38.78 16.80 1.34
N MET A 325 38.85 17.63 2.39
CA MET A 325 38.42 17.33 3.75
C MET A 325 37.96 18.59 4.52
N ALA A 326 36.88 18.46 5.28
CA ALA A 326 36.45 19.44 6.28
C ALA A 326 35.75 18.66 7.40
N VAL A 327 36.35 18.61 8.58
CA VAL A 327 35.78 17.92 9.75
C VAL A 327 35.84 18.82 10.95
N ASP A 328 34.68 19.33 11.35
CA ASP A 328 34.53 20.14 12.56
C ASP A 328 34.59 19.26 13.80
N LEU A 329 35.45 19.62 14.73
CA LEU A 329 35.59 18.98 16.04
C LEU A 329 35.43 20.02 17.15
N LYS A 330 34.62 19.68 18.16
CA LYS A 330 34.56 20.37 19.45
C LYS A 330 35.65 19.88 20.39
N PHE A 331 35.86 20.57 21.51
CA PHE A 331 36.87 20.17 22.50
C PHE A 331 36.67 18.71 22.95
N GLY A 332 37.72 17.90 22.83
CA GLY A 332 37.71 16.48 23.20
C GLY A 332 37.11 15.53 22.16
N GLU A 333 36.43 16.04 21.11
CA GLU A 333 35.98 15.22 19.99
C GLU A 333 37.17 14.74 19.17
N SER A 334 36.95 13.67 18.41
CA SER A 334 38.04 13.05 17.66
C SER A 334 37.61 12.52 16.31
N PHE A 335 38.50 12.62 15.34
CA PHE A 335 38.37 12.08 14.01
C PHE A 335 39.37 10.95 13.79
N THR A 336 38.89 9.78 13.37
CA THR A 336 39.74 8.64 13.06
C THR A 336 39.90 8.50 11.56
N ALA A 337 41.14 8.39 11.06
CA ALA A 337 41.47 8.08 9.68
C ALA A 337 42.19 6.75 9.58
N ASP A 338 41.74 5.92 8.64
CA ASP A 338 42.47 4.72 8.25
C ASP A 338 43.58 5.12 7.28
N TYR A 339 44.73 4.46 7.38
CA TYR A 339 45.87 4.71 6.51
C TYR A 339 46.44 3.41 5.93
N GLU A 340 46.91 3.49 4.69
CA GLU A 340 47.66 2.43 4.04
C GLU A 340 49.12 2.85 3.96
N CYS A 341 49.90 2.42 4.95
CA CYS A 341 51.31 2.79 5.10
C CYS A 341 52.04 1.71 5.89
N GLN A 342 53.11 1.13 5.33
CA GLN A 342 53.93 0.15 6.05
C GLN A 342 54.55 0.76 7.32
N ASN A 343 55.09 1.98 7.20
CA ASN A 343 55.73 2.70 8.30
C ASN A 343 55.25 4.14 8.35
N LEU A 344 54.19 4.44 9.11
CA LEU A 344 53.77 5.81 9.35
C LEU A 344 54.74 6.51 10.32
N MET A 345 55.53 7.45 9.81
CA MET A 345 56.57 8.21 10.54
C MET A 345 56.13 9.64 10.86
N GLU A 346 55.28 10.23 10.04
CA GLU A 346 54.88 11.63 10.13
C GLU A 346 53.41 11.80 9.74
N VAL A 347 52.68 12.62 10.48
CA VAL A 347 51.34 13.12 10.13
C VAL A 347 51.35 14.64 10.22
N GLU A 348 51.03 15.31 9.12
CA GLU A 348 50.69 16.73 9.11
C GLU A 348 49.16 16.86 9.16
N VAL A 349 48.66 17.62 10.13
CA VAL A 349 47.24 17.97 10.25
C VAL A 349 47.12 19.45 9.96
N LYS A 350 46.43 19.79 8.87
CA LYS A 350 46.07 21.18 8.57
C LYS A 350 44.66 21.44 9.10
N THR A 351 44.50 22.58 9.73
CA THR A 351 43.20 23.05 10.26
C THR A 351 42.96 24.51 9.89
N ASP A 352 41.76 25.00 10.14
CA ASP A 352 41.41 26.42 10.06
C ASP A 352 42.22 27.32 11.01
N LYS A 353 42.79 26.75 12.07
CA LYS A 353 43.55 27.47 13.11
C LYS A 353 45.07 27.28 13.03
N GLY A 354 45.56 26.57 12.01
CA GLY A 354 46.99 26.30 11.82
C GLY A 354 47.27 24.88 11.34
N ALA A 355 48.55 24.60 11.09
CA ALA A 355 49.02 23.28 10.68
C ALA A 355 50.07 22.76 11.68
N TRP A 356 49.97 21.48 12.05
CA TRP A 356 50.91 20.84 12.96
C TRP A 356 51.41 19.52 12.39
N THR A 357 52.72 19.31 12.49
CA THR A 357 53.37 18.07 12.09
C THR A 357 53.72 17.25 13.32
N PHE A 358 53.28 16.00 13.34
CA PHE A 358 53.51 15.03 14.40
C PHE A 358 54.46 13.95 13.87
N ASN A 359 55.61 13.83 14.53
CA ASN A 359 56.61 12.81 14.20
C ASN A 359 56.50 11.64 15.17
N PHE A 360 56.49 10.42 14.65
CA PHE A 360 56.49 9.17 15.41
C PHE A 360 57.88 8.52 15.47
N ASN A 361 58.92 9.18 14.93
CA ASN A 361 60.29 8.70 15.00
C ASN A 361 60.68 8.44 16.47
N ARG A 362 61.11 7.21 16.72
CA ARG A 362 61.83 6.78 17.90
C ARG A 362 63.14 6.16 17.47
#